data_AF-A0A9X2GE49-F1
#
_entry.id   AF-A0A9X2GE49-F1
#
_cell.length_a   1.000
_cell.length_b   1.000
_cell.length_c   1.000
_cell.angle_alpha   90.00
_cell.angle_beta   90.00
_cell.angle_gamma   90.00
#
_symmetry.space_group_name_H-M   'P 1'
#
loop_
_entity.id
_entity.type
_entity.pdbx_description
1 polymer ?
#
loop_
_entity_poly.entity_id
_entity_poly.type
_entity_poly.pdbx_seq_one_letter_code
_entity_poly.pdbx_strand_id
1 'polypeptide(L)'
;MATFADRLGDALHAKGWSAQDLVRAVQQGGHRMTKSYLSQLLAGNKDNPNLELLRALAQLLDVSVGWLAGDDVPRERPAAGQGGTDILSGAELAADYVLLSEPSRRSIGHMVRLARRAEARPTPRRPPTPAHQDHIGGGTHPFPFIQVQQLHHLTVETGNLLGQRLHTLRTATATSLGEAAAALALTEQDIIDLERGDRAISEAELGHLLTLYDISSAEQRALICEVARGEHTEAWWLPTYFATTPPWFAPMLAAEADARVIRTYGAESVPPLLQTEAYARAARQAAHYPDRAPEQVEVAVRVVMDRQIEPIERQSAKVWAIIRETALLDMPGDPDVQVEQLNHLIDLAKQDHITLRINGRHGDRYQPRGGSFTILQRLGKANLVYVTGLFEDQLITKPEFVDEYLVAHLRLDLSAEPRERTVELLSSIRRHIASP
;
A
#
# COMPACT_ATOMS: atom_id res chain seq x y z
N MET A 1 -28.45 -19.23 -5.62
CA MET A 1 -27.55 -19.27 -4.45
C MET A 1 -27.85 -20.57 -3.71
N ALA A 2 -26.84 -21.33 -3.32
CA ALA A 2 -27.06 -22.61 -2.62
C ALA A 2 -27.67 -22.34 -1.23
N THR A 3 -28.78 -23.00 -0.93
CA THR A 3 -29.51 -22.85 0.34
C THR A 3 -28.79 -23.56 1.48
N PHE A 4 -29.16 -23.28 2.73
CA PHE A 4 -28.65 -24.02 3.90
C PHE A 4 -28.81 -25.53 3.76
N ALA A 5 -29.96 -25.98 3.21
CA ALA A 5 -30.25 -27.39 2.97
C ALA A 5 -29.27 -28.02 1.98
N ASP A 6 -28.98 -27.32 0.87
CA ASP A 6 -28.02 -27.76 -0.15
C ASP A 6 -26.61 -27.89 0.46
N ARG A 7 -26.17 -26.87 1.20
CA ARG A 7 -24.83 -26.84 1.82
C ARG A 7 -24.67 -27.90 2.92
N LEU A 8 -25.71 -28.14 3.73
CA LEU A 8 -25.71 -29.19 4.73
C LEU A 8 -25.68 -30.59 4.09
N GLY A 9 -26.39 -30.77 2.97
CA GLY A 9 -26.34 -32.00 2.17
C GLY A 9 -24.97 -32.25 1.56
N ASP A 10 -24.37 -31.23 0.96
CA ASP A 10 -23.04 -31.29 0.36
C ASP A 10 -21.96 -31.61 1.40
N ALA A 11 -22.03 -30.99 2.59
CA ALA A 11 -21.08 -31.24 3.67
C ALA A 11 -21.17 -32.67 4.23
N LEU A 12 -22.39 -33.22 4.35
CA LEU A 12 -22.60 -34.62 4.74
C LEU A 12 -22.00 -35.58 3.71
N HIS A 13 -22.25 -35.32 2.43
CA HIS A 13 -21.72 -36.13 1.34
C HIS A 13 -20.18 -36.07 1.30
N ALA A 14 -19.59 -34.89 1.41
CA ALA A 14 -18.13 -34.68 1.44
C ALA A 14 -17.46 -35.41 2.62
N LYS A 15 -18.13 -35.49 3.77
CA LYS A 15 -17.64 -36.20 4.95
C LYS A 15 -17.93 -37.70 4.93
N GLY A 16 -18.72 -38.19 3.97
CA GLY A 16 -19.17 -39.58 3.89
C GLY A 16 -20.07 -39.98 5.06
N TRP A 17 -20.77 -39.03 5.69
CA TRP A 17 -21.60 -39.28 6.87
C TRP A 17 -23.07 -39.44 6.48
N SER A 18 -23.75 -40.41 7.12
CA SER A 18 -25.20 -40.49 7.02
C SER A 18 -25.86 -39.45 7.95
N ALA A 19 -27.13 -39.14 7.70
CA ALA A 19 -27.92 -38.30 8.60
C ALA A 19 -28.01 -38.90 10.03
N GLN A 20 -27.91 -40.23 10.18
CA GLN A 20 -27.90 -40.87 11.50
C GLN A 20 -26.57 -40.67 12.23
N ASP A 21 -25.45 -40.63 11.51
CA ASP A 21 -24.13 -40.40 12.09
C ASP A 21 -24.00 -38.98 12.62
N LEU A 22 -24.52 -37.99 11.87
CA LEU A 22 -24.54 -36.61 12.31
C LEU A 22 -25.44 -36.40 13.54
N VAL A 23 -26.63 -37.01 13.59
CA VAL A 23 -27.50 -36.95 14.79
C VAL A 23 -26.79 -37.54 16.01
N ARG A 24 -26.12 -38.68 15.85
CA ARG A 24 -25.37 -39.33 16.93
C ARG A 24 -24.21 -38.44 17.41
N ALA A 25 -23.43 -37.87 16.49
CA ALA A 25 -22.30 -37.00 16.80
C ALA A 25 -22.72 -35.71 17.51
N VAL A 26 -23.82 -35.09 17.09
CA VAL A 26 -24.38 -33.89 17.74
C VAL A 26 -24.85 -34.19 19.17
N GLN A 27 -25.49 -35.34 19.39
CA GLN A 27 -25.91 -35.78 20.71
C GLN A 27 -24.73 -36.11 21.63
N GLN A 28 -23.66 -36.70 21.10
CA GLN A 28 -22.42 -36.94 21.84
C GLN A 28 -21.70 -35.63 22.22
N GLY A 29 -21.84 -34.59 21.39
CA GLY A 29 -21.38 -33.23 21.68
C GLY A 29 -22.26 -32.44 22.67
N GLY A 30 -23.28 -33.06 23.27
CA GLY A 30 -24.14 -32.44 24.29
C GLY A 30 -25.33 -31.62 23.74
N HIS A 31 -25.53 -31.59 22.42
CA HIS A 31 -26.65 -30.85 21.81
C HIS A 31 -27.82 -31.77 21.47
N ARG A 32 -29.05 -31.29 21.70
CA ARG A 32 -30.27 -32.06 21.36
C ARG A 32 -30.63 -31.88 19.89
N MET A 33 -30.56 -32.95 19.12
CA MET A 33 -31.07 -33.01 17.74
C MET A 33 -31.80 -34.33 17.50
N THR A 34 -32.97 -34.27 16.85
CA THR A 34 -33.75 -35.47 16.47
C THR A 34 -33.60 -35.75 14.97
N LYS A 35 -33.78 -37.01 14.56
CA LYS A 35 -33.75 -37.40 13.14
C LYS A 35 -34.81 -36.66 12.32
N SER A 36 -35.99 -36.41 12.91
CA SER A 36 -37.06 -35.63 12.29
C SER A 36 -36.66 -34.17 12.06
N TYR A 37 -35.94 -33.56 13.01
CA TYR A 37 -35.48 -32.18 12.91
C TYR A 37 -34.41 -32.03 11.82
N LEU A 38 -33.43 -32.94 11.77
CA LEU A 38 -32.42 -32.95 10.71
C LEU A 38 -33.02 -33.16 9.32
N SER A 39 -34.04 -34.03 9.21
CA SER A 39 -34.75 -34.25 7.94
C SER A 39 -35.49 -33.00 7.47
N GLN A 40 -36.04 -32.18 8.38
CA GLN A 40 -36.70 -30.92 8.04
C GLN A 40 -35.69 -29.86 7.57
N LEU A 41 -34.50 -29.84 8.16
CA LEU A 41 -33.39 -28.96 7.75
C LEU A 41 -32.85 -29.33 6.36
N LEU A 42 -32.64 -30.62 6.09
CA LEU A 42 -32.17 -31.10 4.77
C LEU A 42 -33.20 -30.95 3.66
N ALA A 43 -34.49 -30.91 4.01
CA ALA A 43 -35.56 -30.65 3.05
C ALA A 43 -35.82 -29.15 2.80
N GLY A 44 -35.13 -28.26 3.52
CA GLY A 44 -35.36 -26.81 3.45
C GLY A 44 -36.69 -26.35 4.03
N ASN A 45 -37.40 -27.22 4.76
CA ASN A 45 -38.72 -26.93 5.34
C ASN A 45 -38.64 -26.22 6.70
N LYS A 46 -37.43 -25.90 7.15
CA LYS A 46 -37.17 -25.26 8.44
C LYS A 46 -36.02 -24.27 8.31
N ASP A 47 -36.17 -23.13 8.97
CA ASP A 47 -35.15 -22.08 9.03
C ASP A 47 -33.86 -22.58 9.69
N ASN A 48 -32.78 -21.83 9.48
CA ASN A 48 -31.46 -22.14 10.03
C ASN A 48 -31.55 -22.43 11.55
N PRO A 49 -30.84 -23.46 12.04
CA PRO A 49 -30.82 -23.77 13.46
C PRO A 49 -30.22 -22.62 14.27
N ASN A 50 -30.47 -22.60 15.58
CA ASN A 50 -29.86 -21.62 16.46
C ASN A 50 -28.32 -21.66 16.38
N LEU A 51 -27.67 -20.55 16.72
CA LEU A 51 -26.22 -20.37 16.53
C LEU A 51 -25.37 -21.43 17.25
N GLU A 52 -25.85 -21.93 18.38
CA GLU A 52 -25.16 -22.97 19.15
C GLU A 52 -25.13 -24.31 18.40
N LEU A 53 -26.29 -24.77 17.92
CA LEU A 53 -26.38 -25.99 17.12
C LEU A 53 -25.72 -25.81 15.74
N LEU A 54 -25.80 -24.62 15.16
CA LEU A 54 -25.15 -24.30 13.89
C LEU A 54 -23.62 -24.40 14.00
N ARG A 55 -23.02 -23.90 15.10
CA ARG A 55 -21.59 -24.07 15.40
C ARG A 55 -21.20 -25.52 15.59
N ALA A 56 -22.02 -26.28 16.32
CA ALA A 56 -21.79 -27.71 16.52
C ALA A 56 -21.82 -28.48 15.19
N LEU A 57 -22.79 -28.20 14.33
CA LEU A 57 -22.89 -28.80 12.99
C LEU A 57 -21.69 -28.44 12.12
N ALA A 58 -21.30 -27.17 12.10
CA ALA A 58 -20.15 -26.68 11.33
C ALA A 58 -18.84 -27.36 11.77
N GLN A 59 -18.59 -27.43 13.08
CA GLN A 59 -17.42 -28.11 13.64
C GLN A 59 -17.42 -29.61 13.34
N LEU A 60 -18.57 -30.27 13.53
CA LEU A 60 -18.70 -31.71 13.27
C LEU A 60 -18.58 -32.05 11.79
N LEU A 61 -18.92 -31.14 10.89
CA LEU A 61 -18.83 -31.32 9.44
C LEU A 61 -17.51 -30.78 8.85
N ASP A 62 -16.65 -30.17 9.67
CA ASP A 62 -15.39 -29.54 9.27
C ASP A 62 -15.59 -28.45 8.19
N VAL A 63 -16.61 -27.62 8.40
CA VAL A 63 -16.95 -26.48 7.53
C VAL A 63 -17.12 -25.22 8.38
N SER A 64 -16.96 -24.04 7.80
CA SER A 64 -17.17 -22.80 8.55
C SER A 64 -18.66 -22.54 8.83
N VAL A 65 -18.95 -21.92 9.98
CA VAL A 65 -20.31 -21.54 10.40
C VAL A 65 -20.96 -20.62 9.36
N GLY A 66 -20.22 -19.63 8.87
CA GLY A 66 -20.70 -18.70 7.83
C GLY A 66 -21.05 -19.43 6.54
N TRP A 67 -20.14 -20.29 6.04
CA TRP A 67 -20.43 -21.09 4.85
C TRP A 67 -21.68 -21.94 5.03
N LEU A 68 -21.85 -22.62 6.18
CA LEU A 68 -23.03 -23.45 6.41
C LEU A 68 -24.31 -22.61 6.52
N ALA A 69 -24.25 -21.44 7.16
CA ALA A 69 -25.36 -20.50 7.33
C ALA A 69 -25.81 -19.81 6.03
N GLY A 70 -24.97 -19.83 5.00
CA GLY A 70 -25.18 -19.06 3.77
C GLY A 70 -24.54 -17.67 3.77
N ASP A 71 -23.82 -17.31 4.83
CA ASP A 71 -23.01 -16.09 4.91
C ASP A 71 -21.66 -16.38 4.24
N ASP A 72 -21.44 -15.85 3.03
CA ASP A 72 -20.21 -16.06 2.24
C ASP A 72 -18.98 -15.33 2.84
N VAL A 73 -18.66 -15.59 4.10
CA VAL A 73 -17.39 -15.22 4.74
C VAL A 73 -16.88 -16.40 5.58
N PRO A 74 -15.83 -17.11 5.14
CA PRO A 74 -15.16 -18.09 5.99
C PRO A 74 -14.02 -17.43 6.75
N ARG A 75 -14.07 -17.52 8.08
CA ARG A 75 -12.89 -17.54 8.96
C ARG A 75 -13.18 -18.40 10.18
N GLU A 76 -12.19 -19.20 10.59
CA GLU A 76 -11.79 -19.57 11.97
C GLU A 76 -10.88 -20.82 11.90
N ARG A 77 -9.81 -21.09 12.67
CA ARG A 77 -8.78 -20.37 13.48
C ARG A 77 -7.71 -21.46 13.85
N PRO A 78 -6.76 -21.22 14.77
CA PRO A 78 -5.30 -21.31 14.58
C PRO A 78 -4.69 -22.73 14.64
N ALA A 79 -3.54 -22.91 13.96
CA ALA A 79 -2.58 -23.95 14.28
C ALA A 79 -1.20 -23.31 14.49
N ALA A 80 -0.55 -23.67 15.59
CA ALA A 80 0.75 -23.18 15.99
C ALA A 80 1.86 -23.67 15.04
N GLY A 81 2.76 -22.76 14.67
CA GLY A 81 4.07 -23.06 14.11
C GLY A 81 4.17 -23.08 12.58
N GLN A 82 5.04 -22.20 12.08
CA GLN A 82 5.67 -22.15 10.74
C GLN A 82 4.99 -21.33 9.64
N GLY A 83 5.72 -20.33 9.15
CA GLY A 83 5.62 -19.78 7.80
C GLY A 83 4.85 -18.47 7.69
N GLY A 84 5.58 -17.36 7.54
CA GLY A 84 5.06 -16.01 7.41
C GLY A 84 3.99 -15.85 6.32
N THR A 85 2.87 -15.25 6.70
CA THR A 85 1.91 -14.56 5.82
C THR A 85 0.97 -13.75 6.70
N ASP A 86 1.49 -12.69 7.35
CA ASP A 86 0.61 -11.66 7.89
C ASP A 86 0.22 -10.71 6.76
N ILE A 87 -0.72 -11.19 5.93
CA ILE A 87 -1.61 -10.36 5.12
C ILE A 87 -2.33 -9.45 6.12
N LEU A 88 -2.59 -8.18 5.78
CA LEU A 88 -3.61 -7.39 6.47
C LEU A 88 -4.80 -8.31 6.75
N SER A 89 -5.26 -8.32 7.98
CA SER A 89 -6.37 -9.19 8.34
C SER A 89 -7.52 -8.93 7.35
N GLY A 90 -8.24 -9.97 6.94
CA GLY A 90 -9.44 -9.85 6.11
C GLY A 90 -10.48 -8.86 6.65
N ALA A 91 -10.39 -8.46 7.93
CA ALA A 91 -11.17 -7.37 8.49
C ALA A 91 -10.65 -5.98 8.05
N GLU A 92 -9.33 -5.77 8.02
CA GLU A 92 -8.69 -4.55 7.49
C GLU A 92 -8.87 -4.43 5.97
N LEU A 93 -8.70 -5.54 5.23
CA LEU A 93 -9.02 -5.58 3.79
C LEU A 93 -10.52 -5.36 3.51
N ALA A 94 -11.42 -5.83 4.39
CA ALA A 94 -12.85 -5.60 4.26
C ALA A 94 -13.25 -4.16 4.61
N ALA A 95 -12.61 -3.53 5.59
CA ALA A 95 -12.80 -2.12 5.91
C ALA A 95 -12.41 -1.23 4.73
N ASP A 96 -11.27 -1.51 4.10
CA ASP A 96 -10.85 -0.83 2.88
C ASP A 96 -11.78 -1.16 1.70
N TYR A 97 -12.30 -2.39 1.59
CA TYR A 97 -13.29 -2.76 0.57
C TYR A 97 -14.59 -1.94 0.67
N VAL A 98 -15.02 -1.58 1.89
CA VAL A 98 -16.16 -0.67 2.12
C VAL A 98 -15.82 0.77 1.71
N LEU A 99 -14.55 1.18 1.67
CA LEU A 99 -14.15 2.50 1.20
C LEU A 99 -13.98 2.58 -0.33
N LEU A 100 -13.94 1.43 -1.02
CA LEU A 100 -13.92 1.37 -2.49
C LEU A 100 -15.29 1.71 -3.11
N SER A 101 -15.29 2.28 -4.32
CA SER A 101 -16.55 2.51 -5.04
C SER A 101 -17.25 1.19 -5.42
N GLU A 102 -18.56 1.25 -5.61
CA GLU A 102 -19.38 0.08 -5.97
C GLU A 102 -18.94 -0.59 -7.30
N PRO A 103 -18.58 0.13 -8.38
CA PRO A 103 -17.90 -0.45 -9.53
C PRO A 103 -16.60 -1.22 -9.19
N SER A 104 -15.78 -0.66 -8.30
CA SER A 104 -14.48 -1.21 -7.90
C SER A 104 -14.60 -2.51 -7.11
N ARG A 105 -15.53 -2.52 -6.14
CA ARG A 105 -15.93 -3.72 -5.40
C ARG A 105 -16.35 -4.85 -6.34
N ARG A 106 -17.16 -4.53 -7.36
CA ARG A 106 -17.57 -5.50 -8.38
C ARG A 106 -16.41 -6.01 -9.22
N SER A 107 -15.50 -5.13 -9.64
CA SER A 107 -14.31 -5.49 -10.44
C SER A 107 -13.33 -6.36 -9.67
N ILE A 108 -12.99 -6.00 -8.43
CA ILE A 108 -12.16 -6.80 -7.52
C ILE A 108 -12.82 -8.14 -7.23
N GLY A 109 -14.12 -8.15 -6.93
CA GLY A 109 -14.88 -9.39 -6.76
C GLY A 109 -14.82 -10.28 -8.01
N HIS A 110 -14.85 -9.70 -9.21
CA HIS A 110 -14.71 -10.43 -10.47
C HIS A 110 -13.29 -10.98 -10.67
N MET A 111 -12.25 -10.20 -10.37
CA MET A 111 -10.85 -10.63 -10.46
C MET A 111 -10.50 -11.72 -9.43
N VAL A 112 -11.00 -11.61 -8.19
CA VAL A 112 -10.86 -12.67 -7.18
C VAL A 112 -11.53 -13.97 -7.65
N ARG A 113 -12.70 -13.88 -8.29
CA ARG A 113 -13.34 -15.05 -8.92
C ARG A 113 -12.51 -15.64 -10.05
N LEU A 114 -11.88 -14.81 -10.88
CA LEU A 114 -10.98 -15.25 -11.96
C LEU A 114 -9.71 -15.92 -11.41
N ALA A 115 -9.09 -15.33 -10.39
CA ALA A 115 -7.89 -15.88 -9.73
C ALA A 115 -8.18 -17.25 -9.11
N ARG A 116 -9.26 -17.38 -8.34
CA ARG A 116 -9.72 -18.68 -7.78
C ARG A 116 -10.00 -19.73 -8.86
N ARG A 117 -10.52 -19.30 -10.02
CA ARG A 117 -10.78 -20.19 -11.16
C ARG A 117 -9.51 -20.61 -11.90
N ALA A 118 -8.48 -19.76 -11.91
CA ALA A 118 -7.17 -20.07 -12.45
C ALA A 118 -6.39 -21.04 -11.53
N GLU A 119 -6.48 -20.84 -10.21
CA GLU A 119 -5.91 -21.72 -9.18
C GLU A 119 -6.57 -23.12 -9.15
N ALA A 120 -7.83 -23.24 -9.57
CA ALA A 120 -8.54 -24.51 -9.68
C ALA A 120 -8.08 -25.40 -10.86
N ARG A 121 -7.09 -24.98 -11.66
CA ARG A 121 -6.46 -25.83 -12.68
C ARG A 121 -5.31 -26.65 -12.07
N PRO A 122 -5.27 -27.98 -12.25
CA PRO A 122 -4.20 -28.80 -11.69
C PRO A 122 -2.86 -28.54 -12.38
N THR A 123 -1.88 -28.03 -11.64
CA THR A 123 -0.48 -27.88 -12.06
C THR A 123 0.24 -29.24 -11.97
N PRO A 124 1.08 -29.63 -12.95
CA PRO A 124 1.84 -30.89 -12.88
C PRO A 124 2.90 -30.86 -11.77
N ARG A 125 2.92 -31.91 -10.93
CA ARG A 125 3.87 -32.07 -9.82
C ARG A 125 5.31 -32.29 -10.30
N ARG A 126 6.26 -31.56 -9.71
CA ARG A 126 7.71 -31.83 -9.80
C ARG A 126 8.16 -32.68 -8.59
N PRO A 127 9.06 -33.65 -8.76
CA PRO A 127 9.49 -34.52 -7.66
C PRO A 127 10.47 -33.81 -6.71
N PRO A 128 10.60 -34.26 -5.45
CA PRO A 128 11.42 -33.60 -4.44
C PRO A 128 12.89 -34.03 -4.53
N THR A 129 13.80 -33.13 -4.16
CA THR A 129 15.22 -33.44 -3.90
C THR A 129 15.62 -32.85 -2.53
N PRO A 130 16.60 -33.44 -1.83
CA PRO A 130 16.59 -33.54 -0.37
C PRO A 130 17.26 -32.37 0.35
N ALA A 131 16.98 -32.33 1.66
CA ALA A 131 17.43 -31.36 2.64
C ALA A 131 18.95 -31.26 2.78
N HIS A 132 19.43 -30.03 3.02
CA HIS A 132 20.68 -29.76 3.71
C HIS A 132 20.44 -28.82 4.89
N GLN A 133 20.97 -29.21 6.04
CA GLN A 133 20.91 -28.54 7.33
C GLN A 133 21.98 -27.45 7.45
N ASP A 134 21.57 -26.38 8.15
CA ASP A 134 22.27 -25.48 9.08
C ASP A 134 23.72 -25.04 8.81
N HIS A 135 23.93 -23.72 8.85
CA HIS A 135 24.82 -23.11 9.84
C HIS A 135 24.44 -21.64 10.12
N ILE A 136 24.25 -21.35 11.40
CA ILE A 136 24.06 -20.02 11.99
C ILE A 136 25.45 -19.37 12.14
N GLY A 137 25.61 -18.15 11.66
CA GLY A 137 26.81 -17.33 11.88
C GLY A 137 26.42 -15.87 12.01
N GLY A 138 26.39 -15.38 13.25
CA GLY A 138 26.10 -13.98 13.58
C GLY A 138 27.19 -13.04 13.09
N GLY A 139 26.77 -11.90 12.55
CA GLY A 139 27.63 -10.81 12.12
C GLY A 139 26.99 -9.48 12.51
N THR A 140 27.68 -8.76 13.37
CA THR A 140 27.35 -7.46 13.95
C THR A 140 27.35 -6.38 12.86
N HIS A 141 26.25 -5.62 12.72
CA HIS A 141 26.18 -4.48 11.80
C HIS A 141 26.97 -3.28 12.35
N PRO A 142 27.75 -2.56 11.51
CA PRO A 142 28.63 -1.49 11.97
C PRO A 142 28.10 -0.11 11.56
N PHE A 143 27.10 0.46 12.23
CA PHE A 143 26.83 1.91 12.15
C PHE A 143 26.27 2.44 13.48
N PRO A 144 26.77 3.58 14.00
CA PRO A 144 26.35 4.11 15.28
C PRO A 144 24.97 4.76 15.18
N PHE A 145 24.10 4.43 16.14
CA PHE A 145 22.85 5.13 16.42
C PHE A 145 23.13 6.62 16.67
N ILE A 146 22.51 7.51 15.90
CA ILE A 146 22.41 8.92 16.26
C ILE A 146 21.23 9.09 17.22
N GLN A 147 21.54 9.54 18.43
CA GLN A 147 20.58 9.79 19.48
C GLN A 147 19.87 11.12 19.18
N VAL A 148 18.60 11.07 18.73
CA VAL A 148 17.75 12.25 18.67
C VAL A 148 17.11 12.43 20.04
N GLN A 149 17.53 13.47 20.76
CA GLN A 149 16.96 13.84 22.04
C GLN A 149 15.49 14.25 21.89
N GLN A 150 14.67 13.76 22.82
CA GLN A 150 13.25 14.04 22.93
C GLN A 150 12.95 15.30 23.77
N LEU A 151 11.96 16.07 23.27
CA LEU A 151 10.84 16.72 23.97
C LEU A 151 10.91 18.20 24.44
N HIS A 152 9.75 18.85 24.20
CA HIS A 152 9.20 20.14 24.67
C HIS A 152 9.40 21.43 23.83
N HIS A 153 8.87 21.50 22.60
CA HIS A 153 8.78 22.77 21.81
C HIS A 153 7.75 22.78 20.65
N LEU A 154 6.89 21.76 20.54
CA LEU A 154 6.15 21.41 19.32
C LEU A 154 5.17 22.47 18.78
N THR A 155 4.68 23.42 19.57
CA THR A 155 3.74 24.45 19.07
C THR A 155 4.43 25.61 18.35
N VAL A 156 5.66 25.97 18.75
CA VAL A 156 6.43 27.06 18.10
C VAL A 156 7.03 26.58 16.78
N GLU A 157 7.45 25.33 16.70
CA GLU A 157 8.00 24.76 15.46
C GLU A 157 6.94 24.61 14.36
N THR A 158 5.74 24.11 14.67
CA THR A 158 4.68 23.99 13.66
C THR A 158 4.23 25.35 13.13
N GLY A 159 4.16 26.37 14.00
CA GLY A 159 3.90 27.75 13.59
C GLY A 159 4.97 28.29 12.62
N ASN A 160 6.25 28.03 12.92
CA ASN A 160 7.36 28.40 12.05
C ASN A 160 7.31 27.67 10.70
N LEU A 161 7.04 26.36 10.69
CA LEU A 161 6.91 25.56 9.46
C LEU A 161 5.74 26.03 8.58
N LEU A 162 4.60 26.38 9.19
CA LEU A 162 3.47 26.97 8.48
C LEU A 162 3.83 28.34 7.89
N GLY A 163 4.47 29.20 8.68
CA GLY A 163 4.95 30.51 8.23
C GLY A 163 5.89 30.39 7.03
N GLN A 164 6.89 29.50 7.10
CA GLN A 164 7.80 29.23 6.00
C GLN A 164 7.07 28.69 4.76
N ARG A 165 6.07 27.81 4.94
CA ARG A 165 5.24 27.34 3.82
C ARG A 165 4.48 28.48 3.17
N LEU A 166 3.88 29.38 3.95
CA LEU A 166 3.17 30.56 3.43
C LEU A 166 4.13 31.50 2.68
N HIS A 167 5.34 31.70 3.19
CA HIS A 167 6.40 32.45 2.51
C HIS A 167 6.78 31.83 1.15
N THR A 168 7.02 30.51 1.12
CA THR A 168 7.31 29.76 -0.11
C THR A 168 6.17 29.90 -1.12
N LEU A 169 4.91 29.83 -0.68
CA LEU A 169 3.75 29.98 -1.55
C LEU A 169 3.64 31.41 -2.13
N ARG A 170 3.76 32.43 -1.26
CA ARG A 170 3.68 33.83 -1.68
C ARG A 170 4.76 34.19 -2.70
N THR A 171 5.98 33.72 -2.47
CA THR A 171 7.12 33.99 -3.36
C THR A 171 6.99 33.25 -4.69
N ALA A 172 6.47 32.02 -4.67
CA ALA A 172 6.20 31.24 -5.89
C ALA A 172 5.14 31.89 -6.80
N THR A 173 4.15 32.58 -6.22
CA THR A 173 3.13 33.34 -6.98
C THR A 173 3.52 34.78 -7.26
N ALA A 174 4.75 35.18 -6.91
CA ALA A 174 5.25 36.56 -7.02
C ALA A 174 4.34 37.61 -6.34
N THR A 175 3.59 37.20 -5.32
CA THR A 175 2.69 38.09 -4.58
C THR A 175 3.49 38.94 -3.59
N SER A 176 3.26 40.25 -3.56
CA SER A 176 3.95 41.15 -2.64
C SER A 176 3.39 41.05 -1.21
N LEU A 177 4.18 41.50 -0.22
CA LEU A 177 3.72 41.59 1.17
C LEU A 177 2.49 42.52 1.29
N GLY A 178 2.49 43.65 0.57
CA GLY A 178 1.37 44.59 0.54
C GLY A 178 0.08 44.01 -0.04
N GLU A 179 0.18 43.20 -1.10
CA GLU A 179 -0.99 42.50 -1.67
C GLU A 179 -1.56 41.46 -0.70
N ALA A 180 -0.70 40.67 -0.05
CA ALA A 180 -1.12 39.70 0.96
C ALA A 180 -1.75 40.39 2.18
N ALA A 181 -1.16 41.50 2.63
CA ALA A 181 -1.68 42.32 3.72
C ALA A 181 -3.05 42.90 3.38
N ALA A 182 -3.21 43.47 2.18
CA ALA A 182 -4.47 44.01 1.69
C ALA A 182 -5.57 42.95 1.61
N ALA A 183 -5.24 41.73 1.16
CA ALA A 183 -6.20 40.62 1.06
C ALA A 183 -6.76 40.18 2.43
N LEU A 184 -6.01 40.40 3.51
CA LEU A 184 -6.42 40.05 4.88
C LEU A 184 -6.87 41.26 5.71
N ALA A 185 -6.83 42.49 5.16
CA ALA A 185 -6.97 43.73 5.91
C ALA A 185 -5.98 43.84 7.09
N LEU A 186 -4.75 43.39 6.88
CA LEU A 186 -3.63 43.42 7.84
C LEU A 186 -2.53 44.38 7.37
N THR A 187 -1.47 44.53 8.16
CA THR A 187 -0.26 45.28 7.77
C THR A 187 0.79 44.36 7.14
N GLU A 188 1.74 44.92 6.40
CA GLU A 188 2.88 44.13 5.88
C GLU A 188 3.69 43.49 7.01
N GLN A 189 3.77 44.14 8.18
CA GLN A 189 4.43 43.59 9.36
C GLN A 189 3.70 42.35 9.89
N ASP A 190 2.36 42.34 9.90
CA ASP A 190 1.59 41.15 10.29
C ASP A 190 1.86 39.97 9.36
N ILE A 191 2.02 40.21 8.04
CA ILE A 191 2.39 39.16 7.09
C ILE A 191 3.81 38.64 7.35
N ILE A 192 4.76 39.52 7.67
CA ILE A 192 6.12 39.11 8.05
C ILE A 192 6.09 38.24 9.33
N ASP A 193 5.33 38.65 10.33
CA ASP A 193 5.22 37.92 11.61
C ASP A 193 4.49 36.58 11.41
N LEU A 194 3.50 36.51 10.51
CA LEU A 194 2.89 35.26 10.06
C LEU A 194 3.92 34.33 9.38
N GLU A 195 4.72 34.86 8.46
CA GLU A 195 5.73 34.09 7.71
C GLU A 195 6.88 33.59 8.60
N ARG A 196 7.13 34.25 9.74
CA ARG A 196 8.09 33.78 10.75
C ARG A 196 7.50 32.78 11.75
N GLY A 197 6.17 32.64 11.76
CA GLY A 197 5.45 31.86 12.76
C GLY A 197 5.31 32.56 14.12
N ASP A 198 5.61 33.86 14.19
CA ASP A 198 5.50 34.69 15.39
C ASP A 198 4.04 35.10 15.69
N ARG A 199 3.19 35.06 14.66
CA ARG A 199 1.74 35.32 14.75
C ARG A 199 0.95 34.06 14.37
N ALA A 200 -0.08 33.74 15.16
CA ALA A 200 -1.04 32.70 14.80
C ALA A 200 -1.94 33.16 13.64
N ILE A 201 -2.34 32.22 12.79
CA ILE A 201 -3.29 32.47 11.69
C ILE A 201 -4.62 31.78 11.97
N SER A 202 -5.73 32.49 11.73
CA SER A 202 -7.07 31.89 11.78
C SER A 202 -7.37 31.08 10.53
N GLU A 203 -8.30 30.12 10.60
CA GLU A 203 -8.70 29.32 9.42
C GLU A 203 -9.27 30.18 8.28
N ALA A 204 -9.94 31.28 8.60
CA ALA A 204 -10.48 32.22 7.62
C ALA A 204 -9.35 32.98 6.89
N GLU A 205 -8.38 33.52 7.63
CA GLU A 205 -7.20 34.17 7.05
C GLU A 205 -6.40 33.18 6.19
N LEU A 206 -6.20 31.96 6.68
CA LEU A 206 -5.50 30.90 5.95
C LEU A 206 -6.22 30.57 4.64
N GLY A 207 -7.55 30.40 4.68
CA GLY A 207 -8.35 30.14 3.48
C GLY A 207 -8.27 31.24 2.43
N HIS A 208 -8.20 32.51 2.84
CA HIS A 208 -8.00 33.65 1.95
C HIS A 208 -6.60 33.65 1.34
N LEU A 209 -5.54 33.45 2.13
CA LEU A 209 -4.16 33.38 1.61
C LEU A 209 -3.98 32.23 0.62
N LEU A 210 -4.50 31.04 0.91
CA LEU A 210 -4.42 29.91 -0.01
C LEU A 210 -5.16 30.17 -1.33
N THR A 211 -6.19 31.02 -1.31
CA THR A 211 -6.88 31.46 -2.53
C THR A 211 -6.08 32.52 -3.28
N LEU A 212 -5.48 33.47 -2.57
CA LEU A 212 -4.59 34.47 -3.16
C LEU A 212 -3.36 33.82 -3.81
N TYR A 213 -2.82 32.76 -3.19
CA TYR A 213 -1.67 32.00 -3.69
C TYR A 213 -2.05 30.91 -4.72
N ASP A 214 -3.26 31.00 -5.30
CA ASP A 214 -3.77 30.10 -6.35
C ASP A 214 -3.69 28.60 -6.03
N ILE A 215 -3.78 28.24 -4.75
CA ILE A 215 -3.81 26.84 -4.33
C ILE A 215 -5.21 26.32 -4.58
N SER A 216 -5.38 25.61 -5.69
CA SER A 216 -6.67 25.05 -6.10
C SER A 216 -6.86 23.57 -5.70
N SER A 217 -5.79 22.85 -5.37
CA SER A 217 -5.87 21.46 -4.90
C SER A 217 -6.53 21.39 -3.51
N ALA A 218 -7.61 20.63 -3.42
CA ALA A 218 -8.32 20.39 -2.16
C ALA A 218 -7.42 19.67 -1.13
N GLU A 219 -6.55 18.77 -1.61
CA GLU A 219 -5.62 17.99 -0.79
C GLU A 219 -4.52 18.87 -0.21
N GLN A 220 -3.96 19.78 -1.00
CA GLN A 220 -2.98 20.75 -0.53
C GLN A 220 -3.59 21.67 0.53
N ARG A 221 -4.78 22.19 0.28
CA ARG A 221 -5.50 23.03 1.25
C ARG A 221 -5.79 22.28 2.54
N ALA A 222 -6.31 21.05 2.43
CA ALA A 222 -6.60 20.20 3.58
C ALA A 222 -5.34 19.99 4.42
N LEU A 223 -4.23 19.58 3.79
CA LEU A 223 -2.97 19.35 4.50
C LEU A 223 -2.46 20.60 5.23
N ILE A 224 -2.48 21.76 4.57
CA ILE A 224 -2.01 23.00 5.18
C ILE A 224 -2.90 23.39 6.38
N CYS A 225 -4.22 23.19 6.27
CA CYS A 225 -5.14 23.40 7.38
C CYS A 225 -4.94 22.40 8.52
N GLU A 226 -4.71 21.11 8.22
CA GLU A 226 -4.40 20.07 9.21
C GLU A 226 -3.12 20.45 9.99
N VAL A 227 -2.04 20.84 9.28
CA VAL A 227 -0.80 21.32 9.90
C VAL A 227 -1.04 22.58 10.74
N ALA A 228 -1.86 23.53 10.27
CA ALA A 228 -2.19 24.73 11.03
C ALA A 228 -2.96 24.42 12.33
N ARG A 229 -3.70 23.31 12.38
CA ARG A 229 -4.36 22.81 13.60
C ARG A 229 -3.43 22.05 14.54
N GLY A 230 -2.15 21.87 14.17
CA GLY A 230 -1.19 21.05 14.91
C GLY A 230 -1.42 19.55 14.70
N GLU A 231 -2.08 19.15 13.62
CA GLU A 231 -2.11 17.76 13.20
C GLU A 231 -0.76 17.39 12.54
N HIS A 232 -0.40 16.11 12.53
CA HIS A 232 0.86 15.60 11.95
C HIS A 232 2.16 16.00 12.69
N THR A 233 2.11 16.47 13.93
CA THR A 233 3.30 16.92 14.69
C THR A 233 4.41 15.88 14.82
N GLU A 234 4.10 14.59 14.73
CA GLU A 234 5.08 13.49 14.78
C GLU A 234 5.47 12.96 13.39
N ALA A 235 4.99 13.57 12.31
CA ALA A 235 5.24 13.10 10.96
C ALA A 235 6.69 13.38 10.52
N TRP A 236 7.38 12.34 10.07
CA TRP A 236 8.80 12.40 9.66
C TRP A 236 9.08 13.45 8.57
N TRP A 237 8.11 13.72 7.70
CA TRP A 237 8.24 14.65 6.58
C TRP A 237 7.99 16.11 6.97
N LEU A 238 7.27 16.36 8.08
CA LEU A 238 6.79 17.69 8.44
C LEU A 238 7.96 18.66 8.71
N PRO A 239 8.99 18.33 9.54
CA PRO A 239 10.06 19.28 9.84
C PRO A 239 10.95 19.61 8.64
N THR A 240 11.22 18.62 7.79
CA THR A 240 12.25 18.74 6.74
C THR A 240 11.66 19.17 5.40
N TYR A 241 10.47 18.68 5.06
CA TYR A 241 9.94 18.73 3.70
C TYR A 241 8.69 19.58 3.57
N PHE A 242 7.98 19.89 4.65
CA PHE A 242 6.75 20.66 4.55
C PHE A 242 6.94 22.08 4.09
N ALA A 243 8.04 22.79 4.37
CA ALA A 243 8.19 24.17 3.88
C ALA A 243 8.96 24.26 2.55
N THR A 244 9.80 23.26 2.27
CA THR A 244 10.88 23.30 1.27
C THR A 244 10.56 22.55 -0.01
N THR A 245 9.56 21.68 0.00
CA THR A 245 9.15 20.91 -1.19
C THR A 245 8.12 21.65 -2.03
N PRO A 246 8.01 21.34 -3.33
CA PRO A 246 6.91 21.84 -4.15
C PRO A 246 5.55 21.58 -3.47
N PRO A 247 4.58 22.52 -3.56
CA PRO A 247 3.30 22.40 -2.85
C PRO A 247 2.55 21.11 -3.13
N TRP A 248 2.67 20.58 -4.35
CA TRP A 248 2.04 19.33 -4.78
C TRP A 248 2.67 18.07 -4.17
N PHE A 249 3.89 18.14 -3.64
CA PHE A 249 4.62 16.97 -3.16
C PHE A 249 4.27 16.61 -1.71
N ALA A 250 4.01 17.61 -0.85
CA ALA A 250 3.71 17.38 0.57
C ALA A 250 2.45 16.52 0.81
N PRO A 251 1.32 16.68 0.07
CA PRO A 251 0.17 15.79 0.18
C PRO A 251 0.48 14.33 -0.13
N MET A 252 1.40 14.08 -1.08
CA MET A 252 1.84 12.73 -1.39
C MET A 252 2.64 12.13 -0.22
N LEU A 253 3.58 12.87 0.36
CA LEU A 253 4.35 12.41 1.53
C LEU A 253 3.46 12.15 2.76
N ALA A 254 2.49 13.03 3.01
CA ALA A 254 1.49 12.85 4.06
C ALA A 254 0.67 11.57 3.84
N ALA A 255 0.21 11.36 2.60
CA ALA A 255 -0.52 10.16 2.24
C ALA A 255 0.32 8.88 2.32
N GLU A 256 1.62 8.95 2.00
CA GLU A 256 2.56 7.82 2.09
C GLU A 256 2.83 7.46 3.55
N ALA A 257 3.00 8.45 4.43
CA ALA A 257 3.17 8.24 5.88
C ALA A 257 1.94 7.57 6.53
N ASP A 258 0.75 7.89 6.04
CA ASP A 258 -0.52 7.30 6.50
C ASP A 258 -0.83 5.93 5.86
N ALA A 259 -0.05 5.50 4.86
CA ALA A 259 -0.33 4.29 4.12
C ALA A 259 -0.08 3.04 4.98
N ARG A 260 -0.91 2.01 4.75
CA ARG A 260 -0.71 0.64 5.26
C ARG A 260 -0.42 -0.35 4.15
N VAL A 261 -0.84 -0.04 2.93
CA VAL A 261 -0.41 -0.74 1.72
C VAL A 261 0.02 0.29 0.68
N ILE A 262 1.23 0.12 0.16
CA ILE A 262 1.75 0.91 -0.94
C ILE A 262 1.89 -0.01 -2.15
N ARG A 263 1.10 0.23 -3.19
CA ARG A 263 1.20 -0.52 -4.45
C ARG A 263 1.91 0.34 -5.47
N THR A 264 3.00 -0.14 -6.06
CA THR A 264 3.74 0.65 -7.03
C THR A 264 3.96 -0.14 -8.31
N TYR A 265 3.86 0.54 -9.45
CA TYR A 265 4.22 0.02 -10.75
C TYR A 265 5.36 0.87 -11.33
N GLY A 266 6.52 0.25 -11.54
CA GLY A 266 7.67 0.85 -12.23
C GLY A 266 7.65 0.46 -13.70
N ALA A 267 7.15 1.36 -14.56
CA ALA A 267 7.07 1.13 -16.00
C ALA A 267 8.39 1.47 -16.72
N GLU A 268 9.00 2.60 -16.36
CA GLU A 268 10.21 3.14 -16.99
C GLU A 268 11.46 3.02 -16.11
N SER A 269 11.30 2.98 -14.79
CA SER A 269 12.41 2.90 -13.83
C SER A 269 12.02 2.10 -12.59
N VAL A 270 13.01 1.73 -11.77
CA VAL A 270 12.78 1.11 -10.46
C VAL A 270 12.02 2.10 -9.57
N PRO A 271 10.91 1.70 -8.90
CA PRO A 271 10.16 2.58 -8.01
C PRO A 271 11.02 3.21 -6.91
N PRO A 272 10.84 4.50 -6.57
CA PRO A 272 11.67 5.21 -5.59
C PRO A 272 11.84 4.52 -4.24
N LEU A 273 10.81 3.83 -3.73
CA LEU A 273 10.87 3.11 -2.46
C LEU A 273 11.79 1.86 -2.48
N LEU A 274 12.30 1.49 -3.65
CA LEU A 274 13.15 0.32 -3.86
C LEU A 274 14.51 0.69 -4.45
N GLN A 275 14.85 1.99 -4.48
CA GLN A 275 16.10 2.47 -5.07
C GLN A 275 17.21 2.48 -4.04
N THR A 276 18.43 2.10 -4.44
CA THR A 276 19.62 2.45 -3.67
C THR A 276 19.96 3.93 -3.88
N GLU A 277 20.77 4.50 -2.99
CA GLU A 277 21.19 5.89 -3.10
C GLU A 277 21.91 6.18 -4.44
N ALA A 278 22.81 5.28 -4.84
CA ALA A 278 23.58 5.42 -6.07
C ALA A 278 22.68 5.36 -7.31
N TYR A 279 21.71 4.43 -7.34
CA TYR A 279 20.73 4.37 -8.42
C TYR A 279 19.82 5.59 -8.43
N ALA A 280 19.32 6.03 -7.28
CA ALA A 280 18.47 7.22 -7.17
C ALA A 280 19.18 8.45 -7.75
N ARG A 281 20.47 8.61 -7.43
CA ARG A 281 21.31 9.69 -7.96
C ARG A 281 21.46 9.59 -9.48
N ALA A 282 21.82 8.41 -10.00
CA ALA A 282 21.95 8.17 -11.43
C ALA A 282 20.64 8.43 -12.18
N ALA A 283 19.51 7.96 -11.64
CA ALA A 283 18.19 8.17 -12.22
C ALA A 283 17.79 9.65 -12.26
N ARG A 284 18.13 10.45 -11.24
CA ARG A 284 17.83 11.89 -11.24
C ARG A 284 18.72 12.69 -12.16
N GLN A 285 19.97 12.29 -12.34
CA GLN A 285 20.86 12.87 -13.35
C GLN A 285 20.38 12.55 -14.78
N ALA A 286 19.97 11.29 -15.01
CA ALA A 286 19.48 10.82 -16.30
C ALA A 286 18.14 11.46 -16.72
N ALA A 287 17.28 11.81 -15.76
CA ALA A 287 16.00 12.47 -16.03
C ALA A 287 16.11 13.91 -16.60
N HIS A 288 17.33 14.40 -16.85
CA HIS A 288 17.66 15.65 -17.56
C HIS A 288 16.72 16.82 -17.27
N TYR A 289 16.88 17.41 -16.09
CA TYR A 289 16.49 18.80 -15.86
C TYR A 289 17.73 19.67 -16.16
N PRO A 290 17.83 20.31 -17.33
CA PRO A 290 19.07 20.93 -17.81
C PRO A 290 19.66 22.02 -16.90
N ASP A 291 18.87 22.55 -15.95
CA ASP A 291 19.26 23.65 -15.07
C ASP A 291 19.26 23.28 -13.57
N ARG A 292 19.20 21.98 -13.20
CA ARG A 292 19.26 21.62 -11.78
C ARG A 292 20.68 21.71 -11.24
N ALA A 293 20.85 22.58 -10.25
CA ALA A 293 22.10 22.66 -9.49
C ALA A 293 22.37 21.30 -8.81
N PRO A 294 23.63 20.84 -8.69
CA PRO A 294 23.97 19.57 -8.05
C PRO A 294 23.33 19.38 -6.67
N GLU A 295 23.19 20.46 -5.91
CA GLU A 295 22.56 20.48 -4.59
C GLU A 295 21.07 20.06 -4.64
N GLN A 296 20.37 20.37 -5.72
CA GLN A 296 18.96 19.97 -5.91
C GLN A 296 18.81 18.48 -6.21
N VAL A 297 19.83 17.87 -6.83
CA VAL A 297 19.86 16.41 -7.04
C VAL A 297 20.03 15.71 -5.71
N GLU A 298 20.99 16.15 -4.87
CA GLU A 298 21.23 15.54 -3.56
C GLU A 298 20.03 15.68 -2.61
N VAL A 299 19.32 16.82 -2.64
CA VAL A 299 18.05 16.95 -1.89
C VAL A 299 17.00 15.95 -2.38
N ALA A 300 16.86 15.78 -3.70
CA ALA A 300 15.92 14.82 -4.25
C ALA A 300 16.30 13.36 -3.92
N VAL A 301 17.59 13.03 -3.91
CA VAL A 301 18.10 11.72 -3.50
C VAL A 301 17.81 11.46 -2.03
N ARG A 302 18.08 12.44 -1.15
CA ARG A 302 17.78 12.32 0.28
C ARG A 302 16.30 12.10 0.53
N VAL A 303 15.42 12.80 -0.19
CA VAL A 303 13.97 12.56 -0.13
C VAL A 303 13.63 11.10 -0.49
N VAL A 304 14.27 10.53 -1.52
CA VAL A 304 14.03 9.12 -1.88
C VAL A 304 14.46 8.18 -0.77
N MET A 305 15.61 8.43 -0.12
CA MET A 305 16.10 7.60 0.98
C MET A 305 15.21 7.73 2.23
N ASP A 306 14.86 8.94 2.63
CA ASP A 306 14.05 9.18 3.83
C ASP A 306 12.65 8.54 3.72
N ARG A 307 12.07 8.55 2.51
CA ARG A 307 10.79 7.89 2.21
C ARG A 307 10.80 6.37 2.46
N GLN A 308 11.97 5.73 2.46
CA GLN A 308 12.09 4.29 2.65
C GLN A 308 12.09 3.90 4.14
N ILE A 309 12.47 4.81 5.04
CA ILE A 309 12.65 4.51 6.47
C ILE A 309 11.38 3.91 7.08
N GLU A 310 10.23 4.55 6.87
CA GLU A 310 8.96 4.06 7.42
C GLU A 310 8.50 2.74 6.77
N PRO A 311 8.24 2.68 5.45
CA PRO A 311 7.66 1.48 4.84
C PRO A 311 8.64 0.30 4.70
N ILE A 312 9.95 0.55 4.53
CA ILE A 312 10.94 -0.50 4.28
C ILE A 312 11.64 -0.91 5.57
N GLU A 313 12.29 0.03 6.27
CA GLU A 313 13.11 -0.29 7.45
C GLU A 313 12.25 -0.59 8.69
N ARG A 314 11.26 0.27 8.97
CA ARG A 314 10.32 0.11 10.11
C ARG A 314 9.12 -0.77 9.78
N GLN A 315 8.97 -1.17 8.52
CA GLN A 315 7.90 -2.07 8.04
C GLN A 315 6.49 -1.52 8.35
N SER A 316 6.31 -0.19 8.38
CA SER A 316 5.04 0.44 8.74
C SER A 316 3.92 0.22 7.72
N ALA A 317 4.28 -0.19 6.50
CA ALA A 317 3.36 -0.54 5.43
C ALA A 317 3.82 -1.80 4.67
N LYS A 318 2.86 -2.51 4.08
CA LYS A 318 3.14 -3.55 3.08
C LYS A 318 3.43 -2.89 1.74
N VAL A 319 4.50 -3.30 1.07
CA VAL A 319 4.88 -2.76 -0.25
C VAL A 319 4.62 -3.82 -1.32
N TRP A 320 3.81 -3.49 -2.32
CA TRP A 320 3.52 -4.36 -3.46
C TRP A 320 3.99 -3.71 -4.76
N ALA A 321 5.20 -4.05 -5.15
CA ALA A 321 5.86 -3.52 -6.31
C ALA A 321 5.78 -4.47 -7.50
N ILE A 322 5.41 -3.92 -8.64
CA ILE A 322 5.52 -4.58 -9.94
C ILE A 322 6.47 -3.74 -10.78
N ILE A 323 7.54 -4.35 -11.29
CA ILE A 323 8.51 -3.66 -12.14
C ILE A 323 8.47 -4.28 -13.52
N ARG A 324 8.41 -3.45 -14.56
CA ARG A 324 8.54 -3.92 -15.94
C ARG A 324 9.95 -4.43 -16.18
N GLU A 325 10.09 -5.58 -16.82
CA GLU A 325 11.41 -6.16 -17.11
C GLU A 325 12.33 -5.17 -17.87
N THR A 326 11.78 -4.39 -18.82
CA THR A 326 12.56 -3.39 -19.56
C THR A 326 13.11 -2.28 -18.67
N ALA A 327 12.41 -1.88 -17.60
CA ALA A 327 12.93 -0.89 -16.65
C ALA A 327 14.16 -1.38 -15.88
N LEU A 328 14.36 -2.71 -15.80
CA LEU A 328 15.54 -3.34 -15.21
C LEU A 328 16.67 -3.55 -16.22
N LEU A 329 16.36 -3.53 -17.52
CA LEU A 329 17.33 -3.66 -18.60
C LEU A 329 17.90 -2.29 -19.01
N ASP A 330 17.07 -1.25 -18.98
CA ASP A 330 17.41 0.13 -19.39
C ASP A 330 17.76 1.02 -18.19
N MET A 331 18.38 0.46 -17.15
CA MET A 331 18.70 1.19 -15.92
C MET A 331 19.77 2.28 -16.16
N PRO A 332 19.61 3.49 -15.58
CA PRO A 332 20.65 4.51 -15.59
C PRO A 332 21.79 4.15 -14.64
N GLY A 333 22.96 4.76 -14.86
CA GLY A 333 24.17 4.51 -14.09
C GLY A 333 25.11 3.52 -14.78
N ASP A 334 26.31 3.39 -14.24
CA ASP A 334 27.31 2.42 -14.71
C ASP A 334 26.94 0.98 -14.25
N PRO A 335 27.63 -0.06 -14.77
CA PRO A 335 27.33 -1.44 -14.41
C PRO A 335 27.40 -1.72 -12.90
N ASP A 336 28.27 -1.04 -12.16
CA ASP A 336 28.41 -1.23 -10.71
C ASP A 336 27.16 -0.74 -9.97
N VAL A 337 26.65 0.46 -10.30
CA VAL A 337 25.38 0.99 -9.77
C VAL A 337 24.20 0.07 -10.11
N GLN A 338 24.15 -0.44 -11.34
CA GLN A 338 23.08 -1.33 -11.78
C GLN A 338 23.11 -2.69 -11.03
N VAL A 339 24.30 -3.25 -10.81
CA VAL A 339 24.49 -4.49 -10.06
C VAL A 339 24.12 -4.30 -8.59
N GLU A 340 24.52 -3.19 -7.98
CA GLU A 340 24.12 -2.81 -6.61
C GLU A 340 22.60 -2.74 -6.48
N GLN A 341 21.94 -2.04 -7.40
CA GLN A 341 20.48 -1.92 -7.43
C GLN A 341 19.79 -3.29 -7.56
N LEU A 342 20.31 -4.19 -8.39
CA LEU A 342 19.73 -5.54 -8.54
C LEU A 342 19.95 -6.41 -7.30
N ASN A 343 21.10 -6.30 -6.65
CA ASN A 343 21.34 -6.98 -5.37
C ASN A 343 20.35 -6.51 -4.31
N HIS A 344 20.15 -5.20 -4.21
CA HIS A 344 19.18 -4.61 -3.30
C HIS A 344 17.75 -5.12 -3.57
N LEU A 345 17.30 -5.16 -4.83
CA LEU A 345 15.99 -5.73 -5.18
C LEU A 345 15.86 -7.22 -4.83
N ILE A 346 16.93 -8.00 -5.00
CA ILE A 346 16.96 -9.42 -4.60
C ILE A 346 16.79 -9.56 -3.09
N ASP A 347 17.41 -8.69 -2.30
CA ASP A 347 17.28 -8.72 -0.85
C ASP A 347 15.91 -8.25 -0.37
N LEU A 348 15.35 -7.20 -0.98
CA LEU A 348 13.98 -6.77 -0.70
C LEU A 348 12.94 -7.85 -1.06
N ALA A 349 13.14 -8.60 -2.16
CA ALA A 349 12.23 -9.67 -2.56
C ALA A 349 12.11 -10.81 -1.53
N LYS A 350 13.11 -10.95 -0.64
CA LYS A 350 13.12 -11.95 0.44
C LYS A 350 12.35 -11.48 1.69
N GLN A 351 11.98 -10.21 1.79
CA GLN A 351 11.27 -9.67 2.95
C GLN A 351 9.77 -9.98 2.88
N ASP A 352 9.16 -10.33 4.02
CA ASP A 352 7.76 -10.78 4.06
C ASP A 352 6.74 -9.65 3.84
N HIS A 353 7.08 -8.40 4.21
CA HIS A 353 6.23 -7.23 3.97
C HIS A 353 6.35 -6.65 2.57
N ILE A 354 7.27 -7.16 1.74
CA ILE A 354 7.50 -6.70 0.37
C ILE A 354 7.12 -7.80 -0.62
N THR A 355 6.16 -7.49 -1.49
CA THR A 355 5.85 -8.29 -2.68
C THR A 355 6.45 -7.61 -3.88
N LEU A 356 7.57 -8.14 -4.39
CA LEU A 356 8.19 -7.68 -5.63
C LEU A 356 7.90 -8.69 -6.74
N ARG A 357 7.38 -8.21 -7.89
CA ARG A 357 7.11 -9.03 -9.06
C ARG A 357 7.59 -8.36 -10.35
N ILE A 358 7.94 -9.17 -11.34
CA ILE A 358 8.40 -8.69 -12.64
C ILE A 358 7.31 -8.85 -13.69
N ASN A 359 6.92 -7.76 -14.34
CA ASN A 359 6.09 -7.82 -15.53
C ASN A 359 6.99 -8.08 -16.74
N GLY A 360 7.02 -9.34 -17.19
CA GLY A 360 7.91 -9.81 -18.26
C GLY A 360 7.62 -9.16 -19.61
N ARG A 361 8.64 -9.10 -20.48
CA ARG A 361 8.55 -8.48 -21.82
C ARG A 361 7.86 -9.36 -22.87
N HIS A 362 7.79 -10.66 -22.64
CA HIS A 362 7.27 -11.64 -23.58
C HIS A 362 5.91 -12.21 -23.17
N GLY A 363 5.12 -12.60 -24.16
CA GLY A 363 3.79 -13.20 -23.98
C GLY A 363 2.65 -12.17 -23.96
N ASP A 364 1.43 -12.67 -23.76
CA ASP A 364 0.23 -11.85 -23.64
C ASP A 364 0.15 -11.26 -22.22
N ARG A 365 0.91 -10.17 -21.99
CA ARG A 365 1.04 -9.49 -20.69
C ARG A 365 0.22 -8.21 -20.71
N TYR A 366 -0.48 -7.93 -19.62
CA TYR A 366 -1.26 -6.70 -19.51
C TYR A 366 -0.32 -5.49 -19.45
N GLN A 367 -0.60 -4.49 -20.28
CA GLN A 367 0.10 -3.21 -20.27
C GLN A 367 -0.91 -2.10 -20.00
N PRO A 368 -0.84 -1.42 -18.85
CA PRO A 368 -1.72 -0.29 -18.58
C PRO A 368 -1.43 0.85 -19.56
N ARG A 369 -2.48 1.58 -19.91
CA ARG A 369 -2.35 2.85 -20.64
C ARG A 369 -1.80 3.90 -19.67
N GLY A 370 -0.50 4.19 -19.75
CA GLY A 370 0.18 5.15 -18.87
C GLY A 370 1.56 4.68 -18.43
N GLY A 371 2.22 5.51 -17.63
CA GLY A 371 3.54 5.23 -17.07
C GLY A 371 3.51 4.67 -15.65
N SER A 372 4.56 4.96 -14.89
CA SER A 372 4.68 4.56 -13.49
C SER A 372 3.64 5.23 -12.58
N PHE A 373 3.14 4.49 -11.58
CA PHE A 373 2.18 5.01 -10.60
C PHE A 373 2.31 4.31 -9.25
N THR A 374 1.85 4.98 -8.20
CA THR A 374 1.81 4.48 -6.82
C THR A 374 0.43 4.68 -6.22
N ILE A 375 -0.19 3.61 -5.71
CA ILE A 375 -1.45 3.64 -4.97
C ILE A 375 -1.13 3.60 -3.48
N LEU A 376 -1.65 4.58 -2.75
CA LEU A 376 -1.50 4.74 -1.31
C LEU A 376 -2.82 4.34 -0.65
N GLN A 377 -2.85 3.16 -0.04
CA GLN A 377 -4.01 2.67 0.70
C GLN A 377 -3.86 3.03 2.18
N ARG A 378 -4.80 3.85 2.67
CA ARG A 378 -4.74 4.48 3.99
C ARG A 378 -5.92 4.01 4.82
N LEU A 379 -5.65 3.45 5.99
CA LEU A 379 -6.69 2.88 6.84
C LEU A 379 -7.71 3.94 7.26
N GLY A 380 -9.00 3.72 6.95
CA GLY A 380 -10.07 4.65 7.33
C GLY A 380 -10.11 5.97 6.55
N LYS A 381 -9.27 6.14 5.51
CA LYS A 381 -9.23 7.31 4.63
C LYS A 381 -9.39 6.87 3.16
N ALA A 382 -9.74 7.80 2.27
CA ALA A 382 -9.80 7.50 0.84
C ALA A 382 -8.41 7.08 0.30
N ASN A 383 -8.39 6.09 -0.60
CA ASN A 383 -7.16 5.72 -1.31
C ASN A 383 -6.78 6.82 -2.29
N LEU A 384 -5.49 7.01 -2.51
CA LEU A 384 -4.94 8.01 -3.43
C LEU A 384 -4.02 7.34 -4.45
N VAL A 385 -3.89 7.93 -5.63
CA VAL A 385 -2.90 7.51 -6.62
C VAL A 385 -1.99 8.65 -6.96
N TYR A 386 -0.70 8.41 -6.89
CA TYR A 386 0.33 9.30 -7.37
C TYR A 386 0.84 8.80 -8.72
N VAL A 387 0.82 9.66 -9.73
CA VAL A 387 1.28 9.37 -11.08
C VAL A 387 2.42 10.31 -11.41
N THR A 388 3.56 9.74 -11.82
CA THR A 388 4.69 10.55 -12.28
C THR A 388 4.42 11.02 -13.70
N GLY A 389 4.41 12.34 -13.91
CA GLY A 389 4.20 12.93 -15.23
C GLY A 389 5.47 13.56 -15.79
N LEU A 390 5.40 13.95 -17.07
CA LEU A 390 6.52 14.63 -17.74
C LEU A 390 6.62 16.11 -17.34
N PHE A 391 5.47 16.77 -17.18
CA PHE A 391 5.38 18.20 -16.85
C PHE A 391 5.12 18.44 -15.36
N GLU A 392 4.19 17.66 -14.81
CA GLU A 392 3.85 17.67 -13.39
C GLU A 392 3.50 16.26 -12.94
N ASP A 393 3.75 15.97 -11.67
CA ASP A 393 3.20 14.78 -11.04
C ASP A 393 1.76 15.05 -10.59
N GLN A 394 0.93 14.01 -10.62
CA GLN A 394 -0.49 14.14 -10.32
C GLN A 394 -0.89 13.27 -9.13
N LEU A 395 -1.62 13.88 -8.20
CA LEU A 395 -2.29 13.19 -7.12
C LEU A 395 -3.78 13.03 -7.46
N ILE A 396 -4.17 11.81 -7.80
CA ILE A 396 -5.52 11.45 -8.18
C ILE A 396 -6.28 11.00 -6.93
N THR A 397 -7.38 11.70 -6.66
CA THR A 397 -8.16 11.55 -5.42
C THR A 397 -9.60 11.15 -5.66
N LYS A 398 -10.09 11.31 -6.90
CA LYS A 398 -11.44 10.90 -7.31
C LYS A 398 -11.55 9.37 -7.24
N PRO A 399 -12.48 8.82 -6.43
CA PRO A 399 -12.59 7.38 -6.22
C PRO A 399 -12.68 6.58 -7.53
N GLU A 400 -13.49 7.04 -8.48
CA GLU A 400 -13.68 6.38 -9.78
C GLU A 400 -12.38 6.23 -10.59
N PHE A 401 -11.45 7.18 -10.46
CA PHE A 401 -10.15 7.10 -11.13
C PHE A 401 -9.15 6.27 -10.34
N VAL A 402 -9.11 6.42 -9.01
CA VAL A 402 -8.29 5.58 -8.12
C VAL A 402 -8.57 4.10 -8.34
N ASP A 403 -9.84 3.76 -8.54
CA ASP A 403 -10.30 2.41 -8.82
C ASP A 403 -9.76 1.83 -10.13
N GLU A 404 -9.64 2.64 -11.19
CA GLU A 404 -9.06 2.19 -12.46
C GLU A 404 -7.58 1.80 -12.30
N TYR A 405 -6.82 2.55 -11.50
CA TYR A 405 -5.43 2.20 -11.18
C TYR A 405 -5.33 0.94 -10.32
N LEU A 406 -6.23 0.75 -9.37
CA LEU A 406 -6.27 -0.47 -8.57
C LEU A 406 -6.58 -1.70 -9.44
N VAL A 407 -7.53 -1.58 -10.36
CA VAL A 407 -7.82 -2.63 -11.35
C VAL A 407 -6.61 -2.87 -12.26
N ALA A 408 -5.93 -1.82 -12.70
CA ALA A 408 -4.73 -1.93 -13.51
C ALA A 408 -3.59 -2.65 -12.76
N HIS A 409 -3.37 -2.32 -11.49
CA HIS A 409 -2.37 -2.97 -10.63
C HIS A 409 -2.68 -4.46 -10.44
N LEU A 410 -3.95 -4.81 -10.20
CA LEU A 410 -4.36 -6.21 -10.05
C LEU A 410 -4.23 -6.99 -11.36
N ARG A 411 -4.50 -6.37 -12.51
CA ARG A 411 -4.27 -7.01 -13.82
C ARG A 411 -2.78 -7.21 -14.10
N LEU A 412 -1.95 -6.20 -13.78
CA LEU A 412 -0.50 -6.31 -13.85
C LEU A 412 -0.01 -7.46 -12.98
N ASP A 413 -0.56 -7.60 -11.77
CA ASP A 413 -0.20 -8.66 -10.85
C ASP A 413 -0.57 -10.04 -11.40
N LEU A 414 -1.80 -10.21 -11.88
CA LEU A 414 -2.23 -11.46 -12.50
C LEU A 414 -1.40 -11.81 -13.74
N SER A 415 -0.91 -10.81 -14.48
CA SER A 415 -0.04 -11.03 -15.63
C SER A 415 1.44 -11.05 -15.31
N ALA A 416 1.90 -10.74 -14.10
CA ALA A 416 3.32 -10.72 -13.77
C ALA A 416 3.88 -12.14 -13.63
N GLU A 417 5.19 -12.27 -13.67
CA GLU A 417 5.86 -13.54 -13.35
C GLU A 417 5.53 -13.98 -11.92
N PRO A 418 5.47 -15.30 -11.64
CA PRO A 418 5.29 -15.81 -10.28
C PRO A 418 6.36 -15.27 -9.34
N ARG A 419 6.02 -15.08 -8.06
CA ARG A 419 6.92 -14.50 -7.05
C ARG A 419 8.24 -15.28 -6.98
N GLU A 420 8.18 -16.60 -7.10
CA GLU A 420 9.31 -17.52 -6.99
C GLU A 420 10.36 -17.27 -8.10
N ARG A 421 9.93 -16.79 -9.27
CA ARG A 421 10.84 -16.51 -10.40
C ARG A 421 11.47 -15.12 -10.32
N THR A 422 11.02 -14.25 -9.43
CA THR A 422 11.52 -12.86 -9.32
C THR A 422 13.02 -12.85 -9.03
N VAL A 423 13.48 -13.60 -8.03
CA VAL A 423 14.91 -13.66 -7.67
C VAL A 423 15.74 -14.27 -8.80
N GLU A 424 15.21 -15.29 -9.49
CA GLU A 424 15.88 -15.91 -10.65
C GLU A 424 16.08 -14.90 -11.79
N LEU A 425 15.03 -14.14 -12.14
CA LEU A 425 15.06 -13.12 -13.19
C LEU A 425 16.03 -12.00 -12.86
N LEU A 426 15.95 -11.44 -11.64
CA LEU A 426 16.86 -10.39 -11.18
C LEU A 426 18.33 -10.87 -11.20
N SER A 427 18.57 -12.11 -10.76
CA SER A 427 19.90 -12.72 -10.78
C SER A 427 20.41 -12.98 -12.21
N SER A 428 19.49 -13.25 -13.15
CA SER A 428 19.83 -13.41 -14.56
C SER A 428 20.25 -12.08 -15.18
N ILE A 429 19.46 -11.02 -14.95
CA ILE A 429 19.77 -9.67 -15.43
C ILE A 429 21.11 -9.19 -14.85
N ARG A 430 21.32 -9.38 -13.54
CA ARG A 430 22.56 -9.00 -12.85
C ARG A 430 23.80 -9.67 -13.47
N ARG A 431 23.72 -10.96 -13.79
CA ARG A 431 24.82 -11.69 -14.43
C ARG A 431 25.13 -11.16 -15.83
N HIS A 432 24.10 -10.76 -16.58
CA HIS A 432 24.27 -10.20 -17.91
C HIS A 432 24.98 -8.84 -17.85
N ILE A 433 24.59 -7.97 -16.92
CA ILE A 433 25.23 -6.65 -16.73
C ILE A 433 26.68 -6.80 -16.24
N ALA A 434 26.95 -7.74 -15.33
CA ALA A 434 28.29 -7.99 -14.80
C ALA A 434 29.24 -8.72 -15.78
N SER A 435 28.73 -9.22 -16.91
CA SER A 435 29.51 -9.90 -17.95
C SER A 435 29.43 -9.07 -19.24
N PRO A 436 30.20 -7.97 -19.33
CA PRO A 436 30.12 -7.03 -20.45
C PRO A 436 30.47 -7.65 -21.81
#